data_AF-K1LTN4-F1
#
_entry.id   AF-K1LTN4-F1
#
_cell.length_a   1.000
_cell.length_b   1.000
_cell.length_c   1.000
_cell.angle_alpha   90.00
_cell.angle_beta   90.00
_cell.angle_gamma   90.00
#
_symmetry.space_group_name_H-M   'P 1'
#
loop_
_entity.id
_entity.type
_entity.pdbx_description
1 polymer ?
#
loop_
_entity_poly.entity_id
_entity_poly.type
_entity_poly.pdbx_seq_one_letter_code
_entity_poly.pdbx_strand_id
1 'polypeptide(L)' 'MSNSEKVLEKISGVTTEWINDKMHEYGLKRKDLTAEIGIDKSYLSLLFAKPENPRKIQLSKPMKAMFFYYFLSKELKK' A
#
# COMPACT_ATOMS: atom_id res chain seq x y z
N MET A 1 -3.30 11.42 22.98
CA MET A 1 -2.55 10.96 21.80
C MET A 1 -2.13 12.16 20.97
N SER A 2 -0.82 12.32 20.79
CA SER A 2 -0.20 13.29 19.89
C SER A 2 -0.56 12.99 18.43
N ASN A 3 -0.50 14.01 17.57
CA ASN A 3 -0.77 13.85 16.14
C ASN A 3 0.17 12.81 15.49
N SER A 4 1.43 12.75 15.94
CA SER A 4 2.41 11.79 15.46
C SER A 4 2.03 10.34 15.78
N GLU A 5 1.44 10.10 16.96
CA GLU A 5 1.03 8.76 17.39
C GLU A 5 -0.13 8.25 16.53
N LYS A 6 -1.10 9.12 16.22
CA LYS A 6 -2.24 8.79 15.34
C LYS A 6 -1.78 8.43 13.93
N VAL A 7 -0.77 9.11 13.40
CA VAL A 7 -0.20 8.80 12.07
C VAL A 7 0.49 7.44 12.09
N LEU A 8 1.27 7.14 13.13
CA LEU A 8 1.94 5.85 13.26
C LEU A 8 0.94 4.68 13.37
N GLU A 9 -0.16 4.89 14.10
CA GLU A 9 -1.25 3.93 14.18
C GLU A 9 -1.87 3.67 12.81
N LYS A 10 -2.21 4.72 12.06
CA LYS A 10 -2.74 4.60 10.68
C LYS A 10 -1.79 3.85 9.75
N ILE A 11 -0.49 4.18 9.79
CA ILE A 11 0.53 3.47 9.01
C ILE A 11 0.60 1.99 9.42
N SER A 12 0.52 1.70 10.72
CA SER A 12 0.57 0.31 11.19
C SER A 12 -0.61 -0.54 10.67
N GLY A 13 -1.78 0.09 10.49
CA GLY A 13 -3.00 -0.52 9.97
C GLY A 13 -3.03 -0.78 8.46
N VAL A 14 -1.99 -0.39 7.71
CA VAL A 14 -1.92 -0.67 6.27
C VAL A 14 -1.72 -2.17 6.03
N THR A 15 -2.65 -2.78 5.29
CA THR A 15 -2.63 -4.18 4.83
C THR A 15 -2.76 -4.29 3.31
N THR A 16 -2.61 -5.49 2.75
CA THR A 16 -2.83 -5.71 1.31
C THR A 16 -4.27 -5.48 0.88
N GLU A 17 -5.22 -5.75 1.76
CA GLU A 17 -6.66 -5.53 1.56
C GLU A 17 -6.94 -4.03 1.51
N TRP A 18 -6.42 -3.28 2.50
CA TRP A 18 -6.53 -1.82 2.51
C TRP A 18 -5.94 -1.17 1.25
N ILE A 19 -4.79 -1.67 0.76
CA ILE A 19 -4.20 -1.18 -0.48
C ILE A 19 -5.12 -1.48 -1.68
N ASN A 20 -5.68 -2.69 -1.77
CA ASN A 20 -6.61 -3.04 -2.86
C ASN A 20 -7.86 -2.17 -2.84
N ASP A 21 -8.43 -1.91 -1.66
CA ASP A 21 -9.61 -1.07 -1.51
C ASP A 21 -9.32 0.36 -1.96
N LYS A 22 -8.16 0.91 -1.58
CA LYS A 22 -7.73 2.24 -2.03
C LYS A 22 -7.45 2.28 -3.52
N MET A 23 -6.83 1.26 -4.09
CA MET A 23 -6.67 1.17 -5.55
C MET A 23 -8.03 1.17 -6.25
N HIS A 24 -9.01 0.42 -5.74
CA HIS A 24 -10.36 0.39 -6.29
C HIS A 24 -11.04 1.77 -6.19
N GLU A 25 -10.95 2.43 -5.03
CA GLU A 25 -11.50 3.78 -4.80
C GLU A 25 -11.00 4.81 -5.82
N TYR A 26 -9.71 4.74 -6.18
CA TYR A 26 -9.08 5.68 -7.11
C TYR A 26 -9.00 5.18 -8.56
N GLY A 27 -9.60 4.03 -8.88
CA GLY A 27 -9.56 3.44 -10.23
C GLY A 27 -8.17 3.01 -10.70
N LEU A 28 -7.27 2.68 -9.76
CA LEU A 28 -5.88 2.30 -10.02
C LEU A 28 -5.73 0.78 -10.19
N LYS A 29 -4.76 0.39 -11.02
CA LYS A 29 -4.32 -0.99 -11.24
C LYS A 29 -2.88 -1.16 -10.77
N ARG A 30 -2.43 -2.42 -10.61
CA ARG A 30 -1.06 -2.70 -10.13
C ARG A 30 0.03 -2.08 -11.01
N LYS A 31 -0.22 -1.98 -12.32
CA LYS A 31 0.69 -1.30 -13.27
C LYS A 31 0.89 0.18 -12.94
N ASP A 32 -0.11 0.83 -12.35
CA ASP A 32 -0.05 2.25 -12.00
C ASP A 32 0.82 2.44 -10.76
N LEU A 33 0.83 1.48 -9.83
CA LEU A 33 1.81 1.47 -8.73
C LEU A 33 3.24 1.36 -9.26
N THR A 34 3.48 0.53 -10.28
CA THR A 34 4.79 0.46 -10.93
C THR A 34 5.15 1.78 -11.61
N ALA A 35 4.21 2.41 -12.32
CA ALA A 35 4.47 3.63 -13.07
C ALA A 35 4.65 4.87 -12.17
N GLU A 36 3.89 4.97 -11.10
CA GLU A 36 3.83 6.19 -10.28
C GLU A 36 4.76 6.17 -9.06
N ILE A 37 5.00 4.99 -8.48
CA ILE A 37 5.83 4.85 -7.27
C ILE A 37 6.96 3.82 -7.44
N GLY A 38 7.18 3.33 -8.65
CA GLY A 38 8.37 2.54 -8.99
C GLY A 38 8.43 1.15 -8.37
N ILE A 39 7.31 0.62 -7.85
CA ILE A 39 7.32 -0.74 -7.26
C ILE A 39 7.37 -1.77 -8.38
N ASP A 40 8.38 -2.63 -8.32
CA ASP A 40 8.57 -3.69 -9.29
C ASP A 40 7.39 -4.67 -9.36
N LYS A 41 7.10 -5.15 -10.58
CA LYS A 41 5.98 -6.07 -10.84
C LYS A 41 6.14 -7.38 -10.08
N SER A 42 7.36 -7.91 -9.93
CA SER A 42 7.62 -9.14 -9.18
C SER A 42 7.30 -8.96 -7.70
N TYR A 43 7.67 -7.81 -7.12
CA TYR A 43 7.32 -7.46 -5.74
C TYR A 43 5.80 -7.42 -5.55
N LEU A 44 5.07 -6.70 -6.40
CA LEU A 44 3.60 -6.62 -6.33
C LEU A 44 2.96 -8.00 -6.49
N SER A 45 3.50 -8.85 -7.36
CA SER A 45 3.01 -10.22 -7.55
C SER A 45 3.12 -11.06 -6.28
N LEU A 46 4.25 -10.98 -5.57
CA LEU A 46 4.46 -11.69 -4.32
C LEU A 46 3.66 -11.06 -3.17
N LEU A 47 3.52 -9.74 -3.14
CA LEU A 47 2.78 -9.02 -2.11
C LEU A 47 1.30 -9.42 -2.12
N PHE A 48 0.69 -9.39 -3.30
CA PHE A 48 -0.71 -9.73 -3.50
C PHE A 48 -0.94 -11.20 -3.83
N ALA A 49 0.04 -12.07 -3.60
CA ALA A 49 -0.17 -13.50 -3.71
C ALA A 49 -1.21 -13.97 -2.69
N LYS A 50 -1.85 -15.11 -2.98
CA LYS A 50 -2.79 -15.74 -2.05
C LYS A 50 -2.07 -16.17 -0.75
N PRO A 51 -2.76 -16.23 0.40
CA PRO A 51 -2.15 -16.57 1.70
C PRO A 51 -1.36 -17.88 1.71
N GLU A 52 -1.78 -18.87 0.92
CA GLU A 52 -1.14 -20.19 0.81
C GLU A 52 0.16 -20.18 -0.01
N ASN A 53 0.51 -19.07 -0.68
CA ASN A 53 1.73 -18.99 -1.46
C ASN A 53 2.95 -18.86 -0.53
N PRO A 54 3.90 -19.81 -0.54
CA PRO A 54 5.06 -19.79 0.36
C PRO A 54 6.02 -18.63 0.09
N ARG A 55 5.89 -17.97 -1.07
CA ARG A 55 6.67 -16.79 -1.44
C ARG A 55 5.91 -15.48 -1.19
N LYS A 56 4.70 -15.52 -0.62
CA LYS A 56 3.95 -14.30 -0.29
C LYS A 56 4.78 -13.45 0.68
N ILE A 57 5.03 -12.21 0.28
CA ILE A 57 5.78 -11.28 1.12
C ILE A 57 4.82 -10.46 1.97
N GLN A 58 5.26 -10.14 3.19
CA GLN A 58 4.54 -9.25 4.10
C GLN A 58 5.00 -7.81 3.89
N LEU A 59 4.09 -6.86 4.16
CA LEU A 59 4.44 -5.44 4.14
C LEU A 59 5.40 -5.11 5.28
N SER A 60 6.60 -4.68 4.94
CA SER A 60 7.51 -4.06 5.90
C SER A 60 6.97 -2.71 6.36
N LYS A 61 7.39 -2.25 7.54
CA LYS A 61 6.98 -0.94 8.08
C LYS A 61 7.26 0.24 7.10
N PRO A 62 8.41 0.30 6.41
CA PRO A 62 8.64 1.32 5.38
C PRO A 62 7.64 1.24 4.22
N MET A 63 7.30 0.04 3.75
CA MET A 63 6.34 -0.15 2.65
C MET A 63 4.93 0.27 3.06
N LYS A 64 4.51 -0.04 4.29
CA LYS A 64 3.26 0.47 4.84
C LYS A 64 3.19 2.00 4.79
N ALA A 65 4.25 2.68 5.23
CA ALA A 65 4.32 4.13 5.21
C ALA A 65 4.26 4.68 3.76
N MET A 66 5.00 4.07 2.84
CA MET A 66 5.00 4.48 1.43
C MET A 66 3.61 4.38 0.81
N PHE A 67 2.91 3.26 0.98
CA PHE A 67 1.53 3.11 0.48
C PHE A 67 0.58 4.11 1.15
N PHE A 68 0.69 4.30 2.47
CA PHE A 68 -0.12 5.28 3.18
C PHE A 68 0.00 6.69 2.58
N TYR A 69 1.23 7.19 2.44
CA TYR A 69 1.46 8.54 1.91
C TYR A 69 1.15 8.66 0.43
N TYR A 70 1.34 7.59 -0.35
CA TYR A 70 0.92 7.57 -1.74
C TYR A 70 -0.58 7.81 -1.89
N PHE A 71 -1.43 7.07 -1.17
CA PHE A 71 -2.88 7.26 -1.25
C PHE A 71 -3.34 8.57 -0.59
N LEU A 72 -2.69 9.02 0.48
CA LEU A 72 -2.94 10.35 1.04
C LEU A 72 -2.69 11.45 -0.01
N SER A 73 -1.64 11.31 -0.83
CA SER A 73 -1.37 12.25 -1.92
C SER A 73 -2.44 12.23 -3.02
N LYS A 74 -3.15 11.11 -3.20
CA LYS A 74 -4.27 11.01 -4.15
C LYS A 74 -5.52 11.72 -3.62
N GLU A 75 -5.77 11.61 -2.31
CA GLU A 75 -6.87 12.33 -1.64
C GLU A 75 -6.70 13.86 -1.75
N LEU A 76 -5.47 14.36 -1.56
CA LEU A 76 -5.19 15.80 -1.62
C LEU A 76 -5.24 16.40 -3.03
N LYS A 77 -5.15 15.58 -4.07
CA LYS A 77 -5.26 16.00 -5.48
C LYS A 77 -6.70 15.94 -6.02
N LYS A 78 -7.64 15.46 -5.20
CA LYS A 78 -9.06 15.37 -5.52
C LYS A 78 -9.72 16.73 -5.40
#